data_AF-A0A399Q293-F1
#
_entry.id   AF-A0A399Q293-F1
#
_cell.length_a   1.000
_cell.length_b   1.000
_cell.length_c   1.000
_cell.angle_alpha   90.00
_cell.angle_beta   90.00
_cell.angle_gamma   90.00
#
_symmetry.space_group_name_H-M   'P 1'
#
loop_
_entity.id
_entity.type
_entity.pdbx_description
1 polymer ?
#
loop_
_entity_poly.entity_id
_entity_poly.type
_entity_poly.pdbx_seq_one_letter_code
_entity_poly.pdbx_strand_id
1 'polypeptide(L)'
;SAIAAPLRARLGSRWTVTAALALGAASLAGLAVTRDPIVAGILLALYILHAVVWSICATTLRQRLVPADLLGRVGAAGRVVSLLGLAAGSALGGLLATAGIALPTVAGAVVFAGCAVLAVVALRGSVNRRPTA
;
A
#
# COMPACT_ATOMS: atom_id res chain seq x y z
N SER A 1 25.78 -16.24 6.60
CA SER A 1 25.39 -14.87 6.25
C SER A 1 25.05 -14.04 7.50
N ALA A 2 26.08 -13.61 8.25
CA ALA A 2 25.93 -13.04 9.60
C ALA A 2 25.66 -11.52 9.64
N ILE A 3 25.72 -10.83 8.50
CA ILE A 3 25.60 -9.35 8.43
C ILE A 3 24.19 -8.90 7.97
N ALA A 4 23.41 -9.80 7.35
CA ALA A 4 22.07 -9.49 6.84
C ALA A 4 20.95 -9.52 7.90
N ALA A 5 21.19 -10.14 9.06
CA ALA A 5 20.18 -10.40 10.07
C ALA A 5 19.81 -9.19 10.97
N PRO A 6 20.76 -8.38 11.48
CA PRO A 6 20.40 -7.26 12.35
C PRO A 6 19.87 -6.04 11.58
N LEU A 7 20.29 -5.85 10.31
CA LEU A 7 19.78 -4.76 9.46
C LEU A 7 18.29 -4.96 9.12
N ARG A 8 17.86 -6.21 8.89
CA ARG A 8 16.45 -6.60 8.65
C ARG A 8 15.56 -6.56 9.89
N ALA A 9 16.12 -6.68 11.08
CA ALA A 9 15.35 -6.79 12.32
C ALA A 9 14.87 -5.44 12.87
N ARG A 10 15.48 -4.32 12.46
CA ARG A 10 15.12 -2.98 12.97
C ARG A 10 14.85 -1.92 11.90
N LEU A 11 15.39 -2.02 10.68
CA LEU A 11 15.05 -1.14 9.54
C LEU A 11 13.80 -1.58 8.76
N GLY A 12 12.76 -1.92 9.52
CA GLY A 12 11.46 -1.29 9.28
C GLY A 12 10.61 -1.88 8.17
N SER A 13 10.03 -3.07 8.37
CA SER A 13 8.79 -3.47 7.69
C SER A 13 7.74 -2.34 7.66
N ARG A 14 7.75 -1.53 8.72
CA ARG A 14 6.98 -0.30 8.93
C ARG A 14 7.33 0.83 7.94
N TRP A 15 8.62 1.08 7.74
CA TRP A 15 9.12 2.06 6.77
C TRP A 15 8.97 1.57 5.34
N THR A 16 9.16 0.27 5.08
CA THR A 16 8.91 -0.35 3.77
C THR A 16 7.46 -0.18 3.34
N VAL A 17 6.50 -0.43 4.24
CA VAL A 17 5.07 -0.22 3.98
C VAL A 17 4.77 1.25 3.68
N THR A 18 5.28 2.16 4.51
CA THR A 18 5.04 3.60 4.34
C THR A 18 5.64 4.10 3.03
N ALA A 19 6.86 3.69 2.70
CA ALA A 19 7.53 4.04 1.45
C ALA A 19 6.79 3.46 0.23
N ALA A 20 6.28 2.23 0.31
CA ALA A 20 5.48 1.64 -0.76
C ALA A 20 4.17 2.42 -0.98
N LEU A 21 3.49 2.84 0.09
CA LEU A 21 2.28 3.66 0.00
C LEU A 21 2.57 5.05 -0.59
N ALA A 22 3.66 5.69 -0.14
CA ALA A 22 4.10 6.97 -0.67
C ALA A 22 4.50 6.89 -2.15
N LEU A 23 5.17 5.80 -2.56
CA LEU A 23 5.50 5.54 -3.95
C LEU A 23 4.23 5.37 -4.79
N GLY A 24 3.25 4.58 -4.35
CA GLY A 24 1.97 4.43 -5.03
C GLY A 24 1.23 5.76 -5.20
N ALA A 25 1.20 6.59 -4.15
CA ALA A 25 0.61 7.92 -4.20
C ALA A 25 1.33 8.84 -5.21
N ALA A 26 2.66 8.89 -5.18
CA ALA A 26 3.46 9.69 -6.09
C ALA A 26 3.31 9.24 -7.55
N SER A 27 3.26 7.93 -7.80
CA SER A 27 3.05 7.38 -9.14
C SER A 27 1.70 7.81 -9.73
N LEU A 28 0.61 7.70 -8.96
CA LEU A 28 -0.71 8.11 -9.42
C LEU A 28 -0.84 9.63 -9.59
N ALA A 29 -0.24 10.41 -8.69
CA ALA A 29 -0.19 11.87 -8.81
C ALA A 29 0.59 12.30 -10.07
N GLY A 30 1.72 11.64 -10.36
CA GLY A 30 2.47 11.87 -11.59
C GLY A 30 1.66 11.51 -12.83
N LEU A 31 0.91 10.40 -12.80
CA LEU A 31 0.10 9.94 -13.92
C LEU A 31 -1.05 10.90 -14.23
N ALA A 32 -1.57 11.61 -13.21
CA ALA A 32 -2.61 12.62 -13.40
C ALA A 32 -2.16 13.85 -14.20
N VAL A 33 -0.85 14.16 -14.20
CA VAL A 33 -0.30 15.38 -14.84
C VAL A 33 0.51 15.05 -16.11
N THR A 34 1.01 13.82 -16.22
CA THR A 34 1.89 13.40 -17.30
C THR A 34 1.15 13.32 -18.64
N ARG A 35 1.74 13.88 -19.69
CA ARG A 35 1.28 13.74 -21.08
C ARG A 35 2.23 12.91 -21.95
N ASP A 36 3.42 12.58 -21.43
CA ASP A 36 4.43 11.80 -22.14
C ASP A 36 4.22 10.28 -21.91
N PRO A 37 4.16 9.46 -22.98
CA PRO A 37 3.87 8.04 -22.86
C PRO A 37 4.99 7.23 -22.20
N ILE A 38 6.25 7.65 -22.33
CA ILE A 38 7.40 6.98 -21.72
C ILE A 38 7.36 7.20 -20.21
N VAL A 39 7.15 8.45 -19.80
CA VAL A 39 7.00 8.80 -18.37
C VAL A 39 5.80 8.07 -17.76
N ALA A 40 4.67 8.00 -18.47
CA ALA A 40 3.50 7.24 -18.01
C ALA A 40 3.83 5.74 -17.82
N GLY A 41 4.58 5.13 -18.74
CA GLY A 41 5.04 3.75 -18.62
C GLY A 41 5.93 3.52 -17.38
N ILE A 42 6.87 4.44 -17.11
CA ILE A 42 7.73 4.37 -15.92
C ILE A 42 6.90 4.51 -14.64
N LEU A 43 5.97 5.47 -14.59
CA LEU A 43 5.10 5.67 -13.42
C LEU A 43 4.21 4.45 -13.16
N LEU A 44 3.70 3.80 -14.22
CA LEU A 44 2.94 2.58 -14.11
C LEU A 44 3.79 1.42 -13.59
N ALA A 45 5.04 1.29 -14.04
CA ALA A 45 5.97 0.30 -13.51
C ALA A 45 6.27 0.52 -12.02
N LEU A 46 6.46 1.77 -11.59
CA LEU A 46 6.63 2.14 -10.18
C LEU A 46 5.37 1.83 -9.37
N TYR A 47 4.19 2.08 -9.93
CA TYR A 47 2.93 1.70 -9.31
C TYR A 47 2.81 0.18 -9.16
N ILE A 48 3.19 -0.62 -10.16
CA ILE A 48 3.17 -2.08 -10.02
C ILE A 48 4.18 -2.55 -8.96
N LEU A 49 5.37 -1.96 -8.92
CA LEU A 49 6.39 -2.24 -7.89
C LEU A 49 5.84 -2.01 -6.48
N HIS A 50 5.14 -0.89 -6.26
CA HIS A 50 4.49 -0.60 -4.99
C HIS A 50 3.51 -1.72 -4.58
N ALA A 51 2.68 -2.18 -5.52
CA ALA A 51 1.65 -3.18 -5.26
C ALA A 51 2.26 -4.54 -4.85
N VAL A 52 3.36 -4.93 -5.50
CA VAL A 52 4.12 -6.15 -5.16
C VAL A 52 4.70 -6.04 -3.75
N VAL A 53 5.38 -4.93 -3.44
CA VAL A 53 6.00 -4.72 -2.12
C VAL A 53 4.94 -4.73 -1.01
N TRP A 54 3.82 -4.04 -1.22
CA TRP A 54 2.70 -4.05 -0.28
C TRP A 54 2.12 -5.46 -0.08
N SER A 55 1.90 -6.22 -1.15
CA SER A 55 1.36 -7.59 -1.10
C SER A 55 2.23 -8.54 -0.28
N ILE A 56 3.55 -8.46 -0.46
CA ILE A 56 4.53 -9.22 0.33
C ILE A 56 4.40 -8.83 1.81
N CYS A 57 4.45 -7.53 2.12
CA CYS A 57 4.36 -7.05 3.49
C CYS A 57 3.05 -7.45 4.18
N ALA A 58 1.91 -7.30 3.49
CA ALA A 58 0.60 -7.66 3.99
C ALA A 58 0.48 -9.16 4.27
N THR A 59 1.04 -10.00 3.40
CA THR A 59 1.04 -11.46 3.56
C THR A 59 1.93 -11.88 4.73
N THR A 60 3.15 -11.34 4.81
CA THR A 60 4.05 -11.60 5.95
C THR A 60 3.44 -11.15 7.27
N LEU A 61 2.79 -9.99 7.31
CA LEU A 61 2.14 -9.50 8.53
C LEU A 61 0.98 -10.42 8.95
N ARG A 62 0.16 -10.86 8.00
CA ARG A 62 -0.95 -11.78 8.27
C ARG A 62 -0.46 -13.12 8.83
N GLN A 63 0.61 -13.67 8.24
CA GLN A 63 1.24 -14.91 8.73
C GLN A 63 1.78 -14.77 10.15
N ARG A 64 2.23 -13.57 10.54
CA ARG A 64 2.77 -13.31 11.89
C ARG A 64 1.70 -13.07 12.94
N LEU A 65 0.56 -12.49 12.56
CA LEU A 65 -0.49 -12.08 13.50
C LEU A 65 -1.62 -13.11 13.64
N VAL A 66 -1.86 -13.93 12.61
CA VAL A 66 -2.98 -14.86 12.56
C VAL A 66 -2.50 -16.27 12.94
N PRO A 67 -3.14 -16.94 13.91
CA PRO A 67 -2.87 -18.35 14.24
C PRO A 67 -3.01 -19.27 13.02
N ALA A 68 -2.19 -20.32 12.95
CA ALA A 68 -2.12 -21.21 11.78
C ALA A 68 -3.49 -21.79 11.39
N ASP A 69 -4.29 -22.22 12.38
CA ASP A 69 -5.61 -22.83 12.17
C ASP A 69 -6.65 -21.85 11.59
N LEU A 70 -6.43 -20.54 11.76
CA LEU A 70 -7.33 -19.48 11.26
C LEU A 70 -6.82 -18.82 9.97
N LEU A 71 -5.61 -19.15 9.52
CA LEU A 71 -4.96 -18.47 8.40
C LEU A 71 -5.75 -18.63 7.10
N GLY A 72 -6.30 -19.83 6.86
CA GLY A 72 -7.19 -20.10 5.72
C GLY A 72 -8.46 -19.25 5.75
N ARG A 73 -9.11 -19.13 6.93
CA ARG A 73 -10.36 -18.38 7.10
C ARG A 73 -10.14 -16.87 6.97
N VAL A 74 -9.09 -16.33 7.58
CA VAL A 74 -8.72 -14.90 7.46
C VAL A 74 -8.26 -14.58 6.03
N GLY A 75 -7.54 -15.49 5.37
CA GLY A 75 -7.16 -15.34 3.97
C GLY A 75 -8.37 -15.31 3.03
N ALA A 76 -9.38 -16.17 3.25
CA ALA A 76 -10.63 -16.16 2.50
C ALA A 76 -11.41 -14.85 2.70
N ALA A 77 -11.60 -14.42 3.97
CA ALA A 77 -12.26 -13.14 4.28
C ALA A 77 -11.53 -11.96 3.63
N GLY A 78 -10.19 -11.94 3.70
CA GLY A 78 -9.37 -10.92 3.05
C GLY A 78 -9.57 -10.87 1.53
N ARG A 79 -9.68 -12.02 0.86
CA ARG A 79 -9.95 -12.07 -0.58
C ARG A 79 -11.33 -11.52 -0.93
N VAL A 80 -12.36 -11.84 -0.16
CA VAL A 80 -13.72 -11.29 -0.37
C VAL A 80 -13.70 -9.77 -0.23
N VAL A 81 -13.09 -9.25 0.83
CA VAL A 81 -12.95 -7.79 1.02
C VAL A 81 -12.18 -7.14 -0.13
N SER A 82 -11.09 -7.75 -0.60
CA SER A 82 -10.34 -7.25 -1.75
C SER A 82 -11.16 -7.22 -3.03
N LEU A 83 -11.95 -8.27 -3.31
CA LEU A 83 -12.80 -8.33 -4.50
C LEU A 83 -13.93 -7.30 -4.45
N LEU A 84 -14.56 -7.13 -3.28
CA LEU A 84 -15.57 -6.08 -3.07
C LEU A 84 -14.96 -4.69 -3.23
N GLY A 85 -13.78 -4.46 -2.67
CA GLY A 85 -13.03 -3.21 -2.84
C GLY A 85 -12.67 -2.93 -4.30
N LEU A 86 -12.27 -3.96 -5.05
CA LEU A 86 -11.99 -3.85 -6.49
C LEU A 86 -13.26 -3.52 -7.27
N ALA A 87 -14.38 -4.17 -6.98
CA ALA A 87 -15.65 -3.95 -7.66
C ALA A 87 -16.17 -2.52 -7.39
N ALA A 88 -16.20 -2.11 -6.12
CA ALA A 88 -16.60 -0.76 -5.73
C ALA A 88 -15.65 0.30 -6.28
N GLY A 89 -14.33 0.07 -6.20
CA GLY A 89 -13.31 0.96 -6.73
C GLY A 89 -13.40 1.12 -8.25
N SER A 90 -13.66 0.03 -8.98
CA SER A 90 -13.85 0.07 -10.44
C SER A 90 -15.10 0.85 -10.83
N ALA A 91 -16.22 0.65 -10.10
CA ALA A 91 -17.45 1.38 -10.35
C ALA A 91 -17.27 2.89 -10.10
N LEU A 92 -16.69 3.27 -8.95
CA LEU A 92 -16.39 4.67 -8.61
C LEU A 92 -15.39 5.28 -9.58
N GLY A 93 -14.34 4.54 -9.96
CA GLY A 93 -13.34 4.97 -10.94
C GLY A 93 -13.97 5.22 -12.31
N GLY A 94 -14.87 4.35 -12.76
CA GLY A 94 -15.63 4.53 -13.99
C GLY A 94 -16.51 5.79 -13.95
N LEU A 95 -17.23 6.01 -12.85
CA LEU A 95 -18.03 7.22 -12.66
C LEU A 95 -17.17 8.49 -12.61
N LEU A 96 -16.03 8.47 -11.94
CA LEU A 96 -15.09 9.59 -11.90
C LEU A 96 -14.51 9.89 -13.29
N ALA A 97 -14.25 8.85 -14.09
CA ALA A 97 -13.70 8.99 -15.43
C ALA A 97 -14.65 9.72 -16.39
N THR A 98 -15.97 9.67 -16.18
CA THR A 98 -16.93 10.41 -17.02
C THR A 98 -16.84 11.92 -16.81
N ALA A 99 -16.44 12.37 -15.61
CA ALA A 99 -16.20 13.77 -15.30
C ALA A 99 -14.78 14.24 -15.69
N GLY A 100 -13.83 13.31 -15.82
CA GLY A 100 -12.47 13.60 -16.28
C GLY A 100 -11.53 12.42 -16.13
N ILE A 101 -10.76 12.13 -17.18
CA ILE A 101 -9.87 10.97 -17.24
C ILE A 101 -8.77 10.95 -16.16
N ALA A 102 -8.42 12.11 -15.60
CA ALA A 102 -7.43 12.23 -14.53
C ALA A 102 -8.04 12.11 -13.12
N LEU A 103 -9.35 12.22 -12.96
CA LEU A 103 -9.99 12.15 -11.63
C LEU A 103 -9.79 10.81 -10.92
N PRO A 104 -9.87 9.64 -11.60
CA PRO A 104 -9.62 8.36 -10.95
C PRO A 104 -8.20 8.25 -10.39
N THR A 105 -7.19 8.76 -11.10
CA THR A 105 -5.79 8.69 -10.68
C THR A 105 -5.51 9.66 -9.52
N VAL A 106 -6.09 10.87 -9.54
CA VAL A 106 -6.02 11.81 -8.41
C VAL A 106 -6.70 11.24 -7.17
N ALA A 107 -7.91 10.69 -7.31
CA ALA A 107 -8.62 10.07 -6.18
C ALA A 107 -7.81 8.92 -5.57
N GLY A 108 -7.24 8.05 -6.40
CA GLY A 108 -6.34 7.00 -5.94
C GLY A 108 -5.10 7.55 -5.21
N ALA A 109 -4.46 8.59 -5.75
CA ALA A 109 -3.31 9.23 -5.12
C ALA A 109 -3.65 9.77 -3.71
N VAL A 110 -4.81 10.41 -3.54
CA VAL A 110 -5.29 10.90 -2.24
C VAL A 110 -5.52 9.76 -1.26
N VAL A 111 -6.14 8.66 -1.69
CA VAL A 111 -6.35 7.48 -0.85
C VAL A 111 -5.02 6.88 -0.39
N PHE A 112 -4.06 6.68 -1.29
CA PHE A 112 -2.74 6.17 -0.94
C PHE A 112 -1.96 7.12 -0.02
N ALA A 113 -2.04 8.43 -0.25
CA ALA A 113 -1.45 9.43 0.63
C ALA A 113 -2.07 9.37 2.04
N GLY A 114 -3.40 9.26 2.14
CA GLY A 114 -4.09 9.06 3.40
C GLY A 114 -3.63 7.80 4.14
N CYS A 115 -3.51 6.68 3.43
CA CYS A 115 -2.96 5.44 3.98
C CYS A 115 -1.51 5.59 4.43
N ALA A 116 -0.67 6.31 3.69
CA ALA A 116 0.72 6.59 4.07
C ALA A 116 0.77 7.43 5.36
N VAL A 117 -0.06 8.47 5.47
CA VAL A 117 -0.17 9.30 6.68
C VAL A 117 -0.66 8.47 7.86
N LEU A 118 -1.71 7.66 7.69
CA LEU A 118 -2.20 6.76 8.73
C LEU A 118 -1.13 5.77 9.17
N ALA A 119 -0.36 5.21 8.23
CA ALA A 119 0.78 4.36 8.55
C ALA A 119 1.80 5.12 9.42
N VAL A 120 2.23 6.33 9.01
CA VAL A 120 3.15 7.15 9.81
C VAL A 120 2.61 7.43 11.21
N VAL A 121 1.34 7.80 11.34
CA VAL A 121 0.71 8.12 12.63
C VAL A 121 0.60 6.88 13.53
N ALA A 122 0.13 5.76 13.00
CA ALA A 122 0.04 4.50 13.75
C ALA A 122 1.42 4.02 14.23
N LEU A 123 2.44 4.25 13.41
CA LEU A 123 3.83 3.92 13.75
C LEU A 123 4.39 4.83 14.85
N ARG A 124 4.11 6.14 14.80
CA ARG A 124 4.48 7.10 15.86
C ARG A 124 3.87 6.71 17.21
N GLY A 125 2.60 6.30 17.24
CA GLY A 125 1.93 5.88 18.48
C GLY A 125 2.57 4.66 19.17
N SER A 126 3.18 3.77 18.41
CA SER A 126 3.84 2.57 18.96
C SER A 126 5.26 2.82 19.50
N VAL A 127 5.94 3.87 19.03
CA VAL A 127 7.25 4.29 19.59
C VAL A 127 7.08 4.87 20.99
N ASN A 128 5.94 5.50 21.27
CA ASN A 128 5.62 6.11 22.56
C ASN A 128 5.18 5.12 23.66
N ARG A 129 5.04 3.82 23.34
CA ARG A 129 4.66 2.75 24.30
C ARG A 129 5.85 1.85 24.66
N ARG A 130 7.02 2.40 24.96
CA ARG A 130 8.04 1.66 25.72
C ARG A 130 7.80 1.92 27.20
N PRO A 131 7.37 0.93 27.99
CA PRO A 131 7.46 1.02 29.44
C PRO A 131 8.95 1.14 29.80
N THR A 132 9.30 2.20 30.50
CA THR A 132 10.51 2.21 31.33
C THR A 132 10.29 1.28 32.51
N ALA A 133 11.30 0.42 32.74
CA ALA A 133 11.49 -0.47 33.89
C ALA A 133 10.66 -1.76 33.90
#